data_AF-A0A1Y1W7T1-F1
#
_entry.id   AF-A0A1Y1W7T1-F1
#
_cell.length_a   1.000
_cell.length_b   1.000
_cell.length_c   1.000
_cell.angle_alpha   90.00
_cell.angle_beta   90.00
_cell.angle_gamma   90.00
#
_symmetry.space_group_name_H-M   'P 1'
#
loop_
_entity.id
_entity.type
_entity.pdbx_description
1 polymer ?
#
loop_
_entity_poly.entity_id
_entity_poly.type
_entity_poly.pdbx_seq_one_letter_code
_entity_poly.pdbx_strand_id
1 'polypeptide(L)' 'MTSADDIKNKLMAELPATHVEVLDVSGGCGSMFQAIVVSEAFDGKSRLQRQRLVNEKNYSPSQYEAAQAQTA' A
#
# COMPACT_ATOMS: atom_id res chain seq x y z
N MET A 1 12.62 2.01 -9.14
CA MET A 1 11.33 2.59 -9.55
C MET A 1 10.29 1.58 -9.11
N THR A 2 9.47 1.90 -8.10
CA THR A 2 8.46 0.96 -7.59
C THR A 2 7.34 0.88 -8.63
N SER A 3 6.98 -0.30 -9.10
CA SER A 3 5.86 -0.49 -10.04
C SER A 3 4.58 -0.88 -9.30
N ALA A 4 3.44 -0.72 -9.98
CA ALA A 4 2.15 -1.17 -9.45
C ALA A 4 2.14 -2.68 -9.15
N ASP A 5 2.80 -3.48 -9.99
CA ASP A 5 2.95 -4.92 -9.79
C ASP A 5 3.81 -5.27 -8.57
N ASP A 6 4.88 -4.51 -8.30
CA ASP A 6 5.69 -4.70 -7.09
C ASP A 6 4.86 -4.51 -5.83
N ILE A 7 4.04 -3.45 -5.80
CA ILE A 7 3.14 -3.16 -4.68
C ILE A 7 2.08 -4.25 -4.55
N LYS A 8 1.46 -4.66 -5.67
CA LYS A 8 0.45 -5.70 -5.69
C LYS A 8 0.98 -7.01 -5.12
N ASN A 9 2.13 -7.46 -5.61
CA ASN A 9 2.76 -8.71 -5.19
C ASN A 9 3.15 -8.65 -3.71
N LYS A 10 3.71 -7.52 -3.24
CA LYS A 10 4.05 -7.34 -1.84
C LYS A 10 2.82 -7.39 -0.94
N LEU A 11 1.74 -6.69 -1.30
CA LEU A 11 0.50 -6.72 -0.53
C LEU A 11 -0.17 -8.09 -0.56
N MET A 12 -0.13 -8.81 -1.68
CA MET A 12 -0.62 -10.20 -1.75
C MET A 12 0.20 -11.19 -0.92
N ALA A 13 1.51 -10.95 -0.76
CA ALA A 13 2.39 -11.81 0.04
C ALA A 13 2.29 -11.54 1.55
N GLU A 14 2.19 -10.26 1.94
CA GLU A 14 2.21 -9.81 3.34
C GLU A 14 0.82 -9.79 4.00
N LEU A 15 -0.25 -9.75 3.21
CA LEU A 15 -1.63 -9.76 3.69
C LEU A 15 -2.34 -11.00 3.17
N PRO A 16 -3.27 -11.59 3.96
CA PRO A 16 -4.19 -12.60 3.44
C PRO A 16 -5.24 -11.93 2.55
N ALA A 17 -4.80 -11.33 1.44
CA ALA A 17 -5.62 -10.60 0.50
C ALA A 17 -6.13 -11.54 -0.58
N THR A 18 -7.43 -11.52 -0.83
CA THR A 18 -8.07 -12.28 -1.92
C THR A 18 -8.05 -11.51 -3.23
N HIS A 19 -7.98 -10.18 -3.16
CA HIS A 19 -7.90 -9.32 -4.32
C HIS A 19 -7.06 -8.07 -4.02
N VAL A 20 -6.14 -7.76 -4.94
CA VAL A 20 -5.33 -6.54 -4.89
C VAL A 20 -5.25 -5.95 -6.30
N GLU A 21 -5.69 -4.71 -6.43
CA GLU A 21 -5.54 -3.88 -7.62
C GLU A 21 -4.75 -2.64 -7.26
N VAL A 22 -3.78 -2.28 -8.09
CA VAL A 22 -2.92 -1.11 -7.88
C VAL A 22 -2.87 -0.32 -9.18
N LEU A 23 -3.18 0.97 -9.10
CA LEU A 23 -3.15 1.90 -10.22
C LEU A 23 -2.10 2.98 -9.94
N ASP A 24 -1.20 3.20 -10.89
CA ASP A 24 -0.31 4.35 -10.88
C ASP A 24 -1.10 5.60 -11.30
N VAL A 25 -1.30 6.52 -10.36
CA VAL A 25 -2.00 7.80 -10.59
C VAL A 25 -1.03 8.97 -10.69
N SER A 26 0.28 8.71 -10.65
CA SER A 26 1.34 9.70 -10.84
C SER A 26 1.70 9.98 -12.30
N GLY A 27 1.01 9.33 -13.24
CA GLY A 27 1.31 9.44 -14.68
C GLY A 27 2.57 8.69 -15.08
N GLY A 28 2.91 7.60 -14.38
CA GLY A 28 4.04 6.73 -14.72
C GLY A 28 5.35 7.10 -14.02
N CYS A 29 5.34 8.08 -13.12
CA CYS A 29 6.52 8.46 -12.32
C CYS A 29 6.77 7.48 -11.15
N GLY A 30 5.77 6.66 -10.81
CA GLY A 30 5.83 5.73 -9.68
C GLY A 30 5.90 6.43 -8.31
N SER A 31 5.39 7.66 -8.23
CA SER A 31 5.40 8.47 -7.00
C SER A 31 4.07 8.44 -6.25
N MET A 32 2.99 7.98 -6.89
CA MET A 32 1.66 7.93 -6.30
C MET A 32 0.85 6.75 -6.86
N PHE A 33 0.30 5.94 -5.95
CA PHE A 33 -0.50 4.77 -6.28
C PHE A 33 -1.84 4.81 -5.54
N GLN A 34 -2.87 4.33 -6.23
CA GLN A 34 -4.14 3.99 -5.61
C GLN A 34 -4.24 2.46 -5.55
N ALA A 35 -4.55 1.91 -4.38
CA ALA A 35 -4.68 0.47 -4.19
C ALA A 35 -6.07 0.11 -3.66
N ILE A 36 -6.68 -0.90 -4.27
CA ILE A 36 -7.89 -1.57 -3.79
C ILE A 36 -7.47 -2.92 -3.26
N VAL A 37 -7.66 -3.15 -1.95
CA VAL A 37 -7.27 -4.37 -1.26
C VAL A 37 -8.50 -4.99 -0.61
N VAL A 38 -8.81 -6.23 -0.95
CA VAL A 38 -9.84 -7.05 -0.31
C VAL A 38 -9.14 -8.15 0.49
N SER A 39 -9.36 -8.15 1.80
CA SER A 39 -8.76 -9.11 2.73
C SER A 39 -9.66 -9.34 3.93
N GLU A 40 -9.75 -10.58 4.40
CA GLU A 40 -10.44 -10.92 5.64
C GLU A 40 -9.77 -10.29 6.87
N ALA A 41 -8.48 -9.94 6.78
CA ALA A 41 -7.77 -9.22 7.84
C ALA A 41 -8.34 -7.81 8.10
N PHE A 42 -9.24 -7.32 7.26
CA PHE A 42 -9.91 -6.03 7.43
C PHE A 42 -11.27 -6.12 8.11
N ASP A 43 -11.80 -7.34 8.30
CA ASP A 43 -13.09 -7.51 8.93
C ASP A 43 -13.06 -7.00 10.39
N GLY A 44 -14.12 -6.31 10.79
CA GLY A 44 -14.22 -5.65 12.09
C GLY A 44 -13.24 -4.48 12.34
N LYS A 45 -12.40 -4.10 11.37
CA LYS A 45 -11.44 -2.99 11.52
C LYS A 45 -12.00 -1.66 11.00
N SER A 46 -11.82 -0.60 11.79
CA SER A 46 -12.09 0.77 11.36
C SER A 46 -11.26 1.15 10.12
N ARG A 47 -11.71 2.15 9.37
CA ARG A 47 -10.99 2.65 8.18
C ARG A 47 -9.53 2.99 8.49
N LEU A 48 -9.25 3.66 9.61
CA LEU A 48 -7.88 4.02 10.00
C LEU A 48 -7.02 2.79 10.29
N GLN A 49 -7.56 1.79 10.97
CA GLN A 49 -6.83 0.54 11.25
C GLN A 49 -6.50 -0.21 9.96
N ARG A 50 -7.43 -0.27 9.01
CA ARG A 50 -7.19 -0.85 7.68
C ARG A 50 -6.08 -0.12 6.93
N GLN A 51 -6.12 1.22 6.92
CA GLN A 51 -5.09 2.06 6.29
C GLN A 51 -3.70 1.85 6.92
N ARG A 52 -3.61 1.81 8.25
CA ARG A 52 -2.35 1.55 8.96
C ARG A 52 -1.77 0.19 8.61
N LEU A 53 -2.62 -0.84 8.58
CA LEU A 53 -2.21 -2.21 8.30
C LEU A 53 -1.65 -2.33 6.87
N VAL A 54 -2.31 -1.73 5.88
CA VAL A 54 -1.80 -1.69 4.50
C VAL A 54 -0.50 -0.91 4.41
N ASN A 55 -0.42 0.27 5.03
CA ASN A 55 0.78 1.11 4.99
C ASN A 55 1.97 0.38 5.63
N GLU A 56 1.81 -0.18 6.83
CA GLU A 56 2.86 -0.91 7.53
C GLU A 56 3.47 -2.03 6.68
N LYS A 57 2.64 -2.77 5.95
CA LYS A 57 3.11 -3.82 5.03
C LYS A 57 3.72 -3.29 3.74
N ASN A 58 3.23 -2.15 3.25
CA ASN A 58 3.78 -1.51 2.06
C ASN A 58 5.16 -0.88 2.34
N TYR A 59 5.39 -0.32 3.53
CA TYR A 59 6.65 0.32 3.89
C TYR A 59 7.83 -0.66 3.99
N SER A 60 8.92 -0.36 3.28
CA SER A 60 10.24 -0.95 3.50
C SER A 60 11.15 0.14 4.11
N PRO A 61 11.94 -0.15 5.17
CA PRO A 61 12.87 0.80 5.79
C PRO A 61 13.80 1.53 4.81
N SER A 62 14.11 0.92 3.66
CA SER A 62 14.95 1.52 2.62
C SER A 62 14.35 2.73 1.87
N GLN A 63 13.09 3.09 2.12
CA GLN A 63 12.42 4.22 1.44
C GLN A 63 12.20 5.46 2.34
N TYR A 64 12.67 5.43 3.59
CA TYR A 64 12.35 6.46 4.60
C TYR A 64 13.09 7.80 4.46
N GLU A 65 14.12 7.93 3.62
CA GLU A 65 14.73 9.26 3.41
C GLU A 65 13.80 10.25 2.69
N ALA A 66 12.71 9.79 2.06
CA ALA A 66 11.79 10.67 1.32
C ALA A 66 10.46 10.98 2.03
N ALA A 67 10.06 10.24 3.08
CA ALA A 67 8.69 10.28 3.63
C ALA A 67 8.55 11.03 4.98
N GLN A 68 9.54 11.84 5.37
CA GLN A 68 9.55 12.55 6.67
C GLN A 68 8.67 13.81 6.74
N ALA A 69 7.96 14.22 5.70
CA ALA A 69 7.21 15.47 5.78
C ALA A 69 5.92 15.43 4.98
N GLN A 70 4.81 15.06 5.64
CA GLN A 70 3.59 15.88 5.71
C GLN A 70 2.46 15.06 6.35
N THR A 71 2.18 15.39 7.60
CA THR A 71 0.87 15.17 8.21
C THR A 71 0.52 16.44 8.98
N ALA A 72 0.08 17.45 8.23
CA ALA A 72 -0.77 18.59 8.58
C ALA A 72 -0.66 19.60 7.41
#